data_AF-A0A521WLS2-F1
#
_entry.id   AF-A0A521WLS2-F1
#
_cell.length_a   1.000
_cell.length_b   1.000
_cell.length_c   1.000
_cell.angle_alpha   90.00
_cell.angle_beta   90.00
_cell.angle_gamma   90.00
#
_symmetry.space_group_name_H-M   'P 1'
#
loop_
_entity.id
_entity.type
_entity.pdbx_description
1 polymer ?
#
loop_
_entity_poly.entity_id
_entity_poly.type
_entity_poly.pdbx_seq_one_letter_code
_entity_poly.pdbx_strand_id
1 'polypeptide(L)' 'MKQFTETKFTIPALKGISTKTVEEHLKLYAGYVKNSNLILEKIDELAKEADKNAYALGELQRRFGFEFDGMR' A
#
# COMPACT_ATOMS: atom_id res chain seq x y z
N MET A 1 4.72 11.89 7.46
CA MET A 1 3.93 10.90 8.25
C MET A 1 4.76 9.66 8.59
N LYS A 2 4.37 8.81 9.57
CA LYS A 2 5.11 7.57 9.88
C LYS A 2 4.86 6.53 8.77
N GLN A 3 5.93 6.02 8.17
CA GLN A 3 5.84 4.98 7.14
C GLN A 3 5.56 3.60 7.75
N PHE A 4 4.91 2.75 6.96
CA PHE A 4 4.65 1.35 7.27
C PHE A 4 5.86 0.48 6.92
N THR A 5 6.09 -0.54 7.74
CA THR A 5 7.10 -1.56 7.51
C THR A 5 6.42 -2.84 7.03
N GLU A 6 6.93 -3.44 5.97
CA GLU A 6 6.44 -4.70 5.44
C GLU A 6 6.69 -5.84 6.43
N THR A 7 5.64 -6.57 6.81
CA THR A 7 5.77 -7.78 7.64
C THR A 7 6.22 -8.94 6.76
N LYS A 8 7.24 -9.67 7.21
CA LYS A 8 7.70 -10.88 6.50
C LYS A 8 6.92 -12.10 7.00
N PHE A 9 6.31 -12.82 6.06
CA PHE A 9 5.56 -14.04 6.34
C PHE A 9 6.33 -15.25 5.79
N THR A 10 6.45 -16.29 6.62
CA THR A 10 6.95 -17.60 6.18
C THR A 10 5.78 -18.56 6.23
N ILE A 11 5.23 -18.88 5.05
CA ILE A 11 4.05 -19.74 4.90
C ILE A 11 4.52 -21.12 4.41
N PRO A 12 4.24 -22.21 5.15
CA PRO A 12 4.59 -23.56 4.70
C PRO A 12 3.74 -23.98 3.49
N ALA A 13 4.11 -25.09 2.84
CA ALA A 13 3.33 -25.63 1.73
C ALA A 13 1.89 -25.93 2.17
N LEU A 14 0.92 -25.46 1.39
CA LEU A 14 -0.50 -25.59 1.67
C LEU A 14 -1.13 -26.65 0.75
N LYS A 15 -1.96 -27.53 1.30
CA LYS A 15 -2.70 -28.49 0.47
C LYS A 15 -3.78 -27.76 -0.32
N GLY A 16 -3.72 -27.86 -1.65
CA GLY A 16 -4.70 -27.24 -2.56
C GLY A 16 -4.38 -25.80 -2.97
N ILE A 17 -3.29 -25.20 -2.47
CA ILE A 17 -2.79 -23.89 -2.91
C ILE A 17 -1.35 -24.05 -3.34
N SER A 18 -1.05 -23.66 -4.59
CA SER A 18 0.30 -23.78 -5.13
C SER A 18 1.26 -22.79 -4.46
N THR A 19 2.54 -23.16 -4.39
CA THR A 19 3.61 -22.26 -3.90
C THR A 19 3.66 -20.96 -4.68
N LYS A 20 3.51 -21.03 -6.02
CA LYS A 20 3.44 -19.87 -6.90
C LYS A 20 2.30 -18.92 -6.51
N THR A 21 1.13 -19.44 -6.17
CA THR A 21 -0.01 -18.61 -5.73
C THR A 21 0.33 -17.84 -4.46
N VAL A 22 0.98 -18.48 -3.49
CA VAL A 22 1.42 -17.86 -2.24
C VAL A 22 2.46 -16.76 -2.52
N GLU A 23 3.45 -17.05 -3.37
CA GLU A 23 4.49 -16.08 -3.75
C GLU A 23 3.90 -14.83 -4.40
N GLU A 24 2.97 -15.00 -5.35
CA GLU A 24 2.31 -13.86 -6.01
C GLU A 24 1.46 -13.05 -5.02
N HIS A 25 0.76 -13.68 -4.08
CA HIS A 25 0.00 -12.96 -3.04
C HIS A 25 0.91 -12.19 -2.09
N LEU A 26 2.07 -12.75 -1.71
CA LEU A 26 3.05 -12.02 -0.90
C LEU A 26 3.65 -10.82 -1.65
N LYS A 27 3.83 -10.91 -2.98
CA LYS A 27 4.22 -9.75 -3.81
C LYS A 27 3.14 -8.67 -3.83
N LEU A 28 1.87 -9.04 -3.97
CA LEU A 28 0.75 -8.10 -3.90
C LEU A 28 0.71 -7.38 -2.55
N TYR A 29 0.85 -8.13 -1.45
CA TYR A 29 0.99 -7.58 -0.10
C TYR A 29 2.12 -6.55 0.00
N ALA A 30 3.32 -6.89 -0.46
CA ALA A 30 4.46 -5.97 -0.47
C ALA A 30 4.17 -4.71 -1.32
N GLY A 31 3.42 -4.86 -2.41
CA GLY A 31 2.91 -3.77 -3.22
C GLY A 31 2.03 -2.80 -2.45
N TYR A 32 1.06 -3.30 -1.67
CA TYR A 32 0.16 -2.48 -0.86
C TYR A 32 0.92 -1.65 0.19
N VAL A 33 1.91 -2.25 0.87
CA VAL A 33 2.76 -1.53 1.83
C VAL A 33 3.56 -0.42 1.14
N LYS A 34 4.19 -0.73 0.00
CA LYS A 34 4.98 0.23 -0.77
C LYS A 34 4.13 1.41 -1.26
N ASN A 35 2.97 1.13 -1.83
CA ASN A 35 2.08 2.14 -2.38
C ASN A 35 1.46 3.01 -1.29
N SER A 36 1.08 2.42 -0.15
CA SER A 36 0.60 3.19 1.02
C SER A 36 1.62 4.24 1.44
N ASN A 37 2.90 3.86 1.55
CA ASN A 37 3.97 4.79 1.88
C ASN A 37 4.20 5.86 0.81
N LEU A 38 4.16 5.49 -0.47
CA LEU A 38 4.30 6.42 -1.58
C LEU A 38 3.15 7.46 -1.58
N ILE A 39 1.92 7.03 -1.31
CA ILE A 39 0.77 7.94 -1.24
C ILE A 39 0.95 8.93 -0.08
N LEU A 40 1.36 8.46 1.10
CA LEU A 40 1.62 9.35 2.23
C LEU A 40 2.71 10.39 1.92
N GLU A 41 3.78 9.99 1.22
CA GLU A 41 4.82 10.90 0.75
C GLU A 41 4.26 11.94 -0.23
N LYS A 42 3.39 11.53 -1.17
CA LYS A 42 2.77 12.45 -2.13
C LYS A 42 1.75 13.39 -1.48
N ILE A 43 1.03 12.93 -0.47
CA ILE A 43 0.16 13.81 0.34
C ILE A 43 1.01 14.85 1.06
N ASP A 44 2.11 14.46 1.73
CA ASP A 44 3.04 15.38 2.40
C ASP A 44 3.65 16.40 1.41
N GLU A 45 3.93 16.00 0.16
CA GLU A 45 4.44 16.87 -0.89
C GLU A 45 3.39 17.89 -1.37
N LEU A 46 2.21 17.41 -1.77
CA LEU A 46 1.17 18.22 -2.40
C LEU A 46 0.42 19.12 -1.42
N ALA A 47 0.36 18.75 -0.14
CA ALA A 47 -0.28 19.53 0.92
C ALA A 47 0.39 20.91 1.14
N LYS A 48 1.64 21.09 0.69
CA LYS A 48 2.34 22.39 0.72
C LYS A 48 1.63 23.48 -0.10
N GLU A 49 0.94 23.07 -1.17
CA GLU A 49 0.10 23.93 -2.01
C GLU A 49 -1.33 23.36 -2.11
N ALA A 50 -1.96 23.13 -0.95
CA ALA A 50 -3.23 22.40 -0.87
C ALA A 50 -4.34 22.97 -1.76
N ASP A 51 -4.48 24.30 -1.85
CA ASP A 51 -5.53 24.93 -2.68
C ASP A 51 -5.37 24.62 -4.17
N LYS A 52 -4.12 24.55 -4.66
CA LYS A 52 -3.83 24.18 -6.06
C LYS A 52 -4.02 22.69 -6.30
N ASN A 53 -3.76 21.87 -5.28
CA ASN A 53 -3.71 20.41 -5.38
C ASN A 53 -4.95 19.71 -4.81
N ALA A 54 -6.02 20.45 -4.49
CA ALA A 54 -7.17 19.93 -3.73
C ALA A 54 -7.77 18.65 -4.33
N TYR A 55 -7.94 18.59 -5.65
CA TYR A 55 -8.43 17.39 -6.34
C TYR A 55 -7.48 16.20 -6.26
N ALA A 56 -6.19 16.43 -6.47
CA ALA A 56 -5.17 15.37 -6.39
C ALA A 56 -5.05 14.83 -4.97
N LEU A 57 -5.09 15.70 -3.96
CA LEU A 57 -5.11 15.31 -2.55
C LEU A 57 -6.35 14.48 -2.20
N GLY A 58 -7.53 14.86 -2.71
CA GLY A 58 -8.75 14.07 -2.53
C GLY A 58 -8.64 12.66 -3.12
N GLU A 59 -8.11 12.53 -4.33
CA GLU A 59 -7.94 11.21 -4.97
C GLU A 59 -6.86 10.36 -4.29
N LEU A 60 -5.76 10.98 -3.83
CA LEU A 60 -4.73 10.29 -3.05
C LEU A 60 -5.30 9.76 -1.73
N GLN A 61 -6.10 10.56 -1.03
CA GLN A 61 -6.76 10.12 0.20
C GLN A 61 -7.75 8.98 -0.06
N ARG A 62 -8.52 9.03 -1.15
CA ARG A 62 -9.41 7.93 -1.56
C ARG A 62 -8.63 6.66 -1.89
N ARG A 63 -7.53 6.78 -2.62
CA ARG A 63 -6.66 5.65 -2.99
C ARG A 63 -5.92 5.07 -1.78
N PHE A 64 -5.55 5.91 -0.82
CA PHE A 64 -4.89 5.48 0.40
C PHE A 64 -5.70 4.43 1.15
N GLY A 65 -7.03 4.59 1.26
CA GLY A 65 -7.89 3.59 1.90
C GLY A 65 -7.76 2.21 1.27
N PHE A 66 -7.77 2.13 -0.06
CA PHE A 66 -7.61 0.86 -0.78
C PHE A 66 -6.26 0.19 -0.53
N GLU A 67 -5.16 0.95 -0.59
CA GLU A 67 -3.83 0.40 -0.34
C GLU A 67 -3.64 0.01 1.13
N PHE A 68 -4.19 0.80 2.06
CA PHE A 68 -4.14 0.55 3.49
C PHE A 68 -4.87 -0.75 3.86
N ASP A 69 -6.09 -0.93 3.35
CA ASP A 69 -6.87 -2.15 3.58
C ASP A 69 -6.21 -3.37 2.92
N GLY A 70 -5.52 -3.18 1.78
CA GLY A 70 -4.76 -4.25 1.14
C GLY A 70 -3.54 -4.72 1.93
N MET A 71 -2.97 -3.88 2.80
CA MET A 71 -1.82 -4.22 3.65
C MET A 71 -2.19 -4.61 5.09
N ARG A 72 -3.44 -4.47 5.53
CA ARG A 72 -3.82 -4.65 6.95
C ARG A 72 -4.81 -5.76 7.25
#